data_AF-A0A372ZY74-F1
#
_entry.id   AF-A0A372ZY74-F1
#
_cell.length_a   1.000
_cell.length_b   1.000
_cell.length_c   1.000
_cell.angle_alpha   90.00
_cell.angle_beta   90.00
_cell.angle_gamma   90.00
#
_symmetry.space_group_name_H-M   'P 1'
#
loop_
_entity.id
_entity.type
_entity.pdbx_description
1 polymer ?
#
loop_
_entity_poly.entity_id
_entity_poly.type
_entity_poly.pdbx_seq_one_letter_code
_entity_poly.pdbx_strand_id
1 'polypeptide(L)' 'MRREHFRTALQISDWGDGALLMLNPAIINGQGEWEAWAFASWYPGVFRYPSFWDLMVDLIKTDHPDVAWAELGL' A
#
# COMPACT_ATOMS: atom_id res chain seq x y z
N MET A 1 10.02 -3.11 -11.20
CA MET A 1 8.73 -2.46 -11.50
C MET A 1 8.79 -1.97 -12.95
N ARG A 2 7.75 -2.19 -13.76
CA ARG A 2 7.77 -1.76 -15.17
C ARG A 2 7.13 -0.38 -15.33
N ARG A 3 7.79 0.53 -16.06
CA ARG A 3 7.43 1.97 -16.14
C ARG A 3 5.97 2.21 -16.56
N GLU A 4 5.41 1.34 -17.36
CA GLU A 4 4.02 1.40 -17.80
C GLU A 4 3.01 1.33 -16.66
N HIS A 5 3.28 0.55 -15.60
CA HIS A 5 2.33 0.43 -14.49
C HIS A 5 2.24 1.76 -13.70
N PHE A 6 3.27 2.61 -13.72
CA PHE A 6 3.25 3.91 -13.03
C PHE A 6 2.27 4.87 -13.69
N ARG A 7 2.13 4.80 -15.02
CA ARG A 7 1.22 5.68 -15.77
C ARG A 7 -0.24 5.32 -15.56
N THR A 8 -0.51 4.08 -15.17
CA THR A 8 -1.85 3.55 -14.96
C THR A 8 -2.21 3.42 -13.48
N ALA A 9 -1.25 3.58 -12.58
CA ALA A 9 -1.49 3.48 -11.15
C ALA A 9 -2.34 4.66 -10.66
N LEU A 10 -3.32 4.36 -9.81
CA LEU A 10 -4.16 5.34 -9.16
C LEU A 10 -3.47 5.77 -7.86
N GLN A 11 -3.10 7.04 -7.75
CA GLN A 11 -2.68 7.61 -6.48
C GLN A 11 -3.88 7.76 -5.55
N ILE A 12 -3.77 7.28 -4.31
CA ILE A 12 -4.87 7.27 -3.32
C ILE A 12 -4.55 8.07 -2.04
N SER A 13 -3.34 8.59 -1.92
CA SER A 13 -2.94 9.52 -0.87
C SER A 13 -2.24 10.73 -1.46
N ASP A 14 -2.18 11.82 -0.71
CA ASP A 14 -1.18 12.85 -0.97
C ASP A 14 0.23 12.34 -0.64
N TRP A 15 1.23 13.13 -1.04
CA TRP A 15 2.58 12.96 -0.52
C TRP A 15 2.63 13.53 0.91
N GLY A 16 2.64 12.66 1.91
CA GLY A 16 2.56 13.03 3.33
C GLY A 16 3.57 12.26 4.17
N ASP A 17 4.18 12.94 5.15
CA ASP A 17 5.25 12.40 6.00
C ASP A 17 6.41 11.73 5.26
N GLY A 18 6.58 12.01 3.97
CA GLY A 18 7.61 11.42 3.12
C GLY A 18 7.18 10.10 2.44
N ALA A 19 5.89 9.76 2.47
CA ALA A 19 5.33 8.58 1.82
C ALA A 19 4.20 8.90 0.82
N LEU A 20 3.94 7.95 -0.08
CA LEU A 20 2.90 7.99 -1.11
C LEU A 20 2.30 6.60 -1.31
N LEU A 21 0.97 6.51 -1.35
CA LEU A 21 0.23 5.28 -1.55
C LEU A 21 -0.45 5.28 -2.92
N MET A 22 -0.35 4.15 -3.63
CA MET A 22 -0.94 3.98 -4.96
C MET A 22 -1.57 2.59 -5.12
N LEU A 23 -2.50 2.45 -6.05
CA LEU A 23 -3.08 1.18 -6.50
C LEU A 23 -2.70 0.92 -7.96
N ASN A 24 -2.30 -0.30 -8.27
CA ASN A 24 -1.85 -0.72 -9.59
C ASN A 24 -2.89 -1.64 -10.26
N PRO A 25 -3.73 -1.13 -11.19
CA PRO A 25 -4.73 -1.93 -11.88
C PRO A 25 -4.15 -2.93 -12.89
N ALA A 26 -2.86 -2.81 -13.24
CA ALA A 26 -2.22 -3.73 -14.19
C ALA A 26 -1.92 -5.11 -13.57
N ILE A 27 -2.01 -5.23 -12.24
CA ILE A 27 -1.82 -6.49 -11.52
C ILE A 27 -2.99 -6.69 -10.60
N ILE A 28 -3.76 -7.73 -10.90
CA ILE A 28 -4.96 -8.13 -10.16
C ILE A 28 -4.69 -9.53 -9.61
N ASN A 29 -4.94 -9.73 -8.31
CA ASN A 29 -4.74 -11.01 -7.66
C ASN A 29 -5.91 -11.99 -7.95
N GLY A 30 -5.83 -13.21 -7.41
CA GLY A 30 -6.86 -14.25 -7.62
C GLY A 30 -8.25 -13.91 -7.06
N GLN A 31 -8.34 -12.89 -6.21
CA GLN A 31 -9.55 -12.39 -5.57
C GLN A 31 -10.15 -11.17 -6.28
N GLY A 32 -9.50 -10.67 -7.34
CA GLY A 32 -9.95 -9.47 -8.06
C GLY A 32 -9.43 -8.15 -7.48
N GLU A 33 -8.57 -8.19 -6.47
CA GLU A 33 -7.99 -7.00 -5.84
C GLU A 33 -6.80 -6.48 -6.63
N TRP A 34 -6.64 -5.16 -6.68
CA TRP A 34 -5.48 -4.51 -7.28
C TRP A 34 -4.29 -4.57 -6.33
N GLU A 35 -3.09 -4.77 -6.88
CA GLU A 35 -1.84 -4.63 -6.13
C GLU A 35 -1.72 -3.20 -5.58
N ALA A 36 -1.36 -3.05 -4.31
CA ALA A 36 -1.14 -1.75 -3.68
C ALA A 36 0.35 -1.47 -3.50
N TRP A 37 0.75 -0.21 -3.62
CA TRP A 37 2.13 0.25 -3.52
C TRP A 37 2.30 1.28 -2.43
N ALA A 38 3.37 1.13 -1.66
CA ALA A 38 3.88 2.16 -0.77
C ALA A 38 5.26 2.61 -1.25
N PHE A 39 5.42 3.92 -1.37
CA PHE A 39 6.70 4.59 -1.53
C PHE A 39 6.98 5.37 -0.27
N ALA A 40 8.24 5.38 0.17
CA ALA A 40 8.66 6.25 1.24
C ALA A 40 10.11 6.69 1.06
N SER A 41 10.43 7.87 1.59
CA SER A 41 11.78 8.43 1.52
C SER A 41 12.81 7.67 2.37
N TRP A 42 12.35 6.89 3.36
CA TRP A 42 13.21 6.14 4.29
C TRP A 42 13.52 4.71 3.87
N TYR A 43 13.03 4.24 2.73
CA TYR A 43 13.44 2.96 2.15
C TYR A 43 13.63 3.05 0.62
N PRO A 44 14.53 2.25 0.04
CA PRO A 44 14.73 2.26 -1.40
C PRO A 44 13.58 1.53 -2.12
N GLY A 45 12.98 2.20 -3.10
CA GLY A 45 12.06 1.58 -4.06
C GLY A 45 10.60 1.57 -3.61
N VAL A 46 9.88 0.51 -4.00
CA VAL A 46 8.44 0.36 -3.78
C VAL A 46 8.16 -0.92 -3.01
N PHE A 47 7.40 -0.81 -1.92
CA PHE A 47 6.81 -1.97 -1.27
C PHE A 47 5.47 -2.29 -1.94
N ARG A 48 5.24 -3.57 -2.20
CA ARG A 48 4.09 -4.06 -2.98
C ARG A 48 3.28 -5.01 -2.12
N TYR A 49 1.99 -4.76 -2.04
CA TYR A 49 1.03 -5.52 -1.27
C TYR A 49 0.01 -6.15 -2.22
N PRO A 50 -0.48 -7.37 -1.96
CA PRO A 50 -1.40 -8.06 -2.86
C PRO A 50 -2.80 -7.43 -2.92
N SER A 51 -3.14 -6.53 -1.99
CA SER A 51 -4.38 -5.76 -1.98
C SER A 51 -4.20 -4.43 -1.22
N PHE A 52 -5.18 -3.52 -1.34
CA PHE A 52 -5.23 -2.31 -0.52
C PHE A 52 -5.39 -2.64 0.98
N TRP A 53 -6.15 -3.70 1.29
CA TRP A 53 -6.34 -4.16 2.67
C TRP A 53 -5.01 -4.54 3.34
N ASP A 54 -4.19 -5.34 2.64
CA ASP A 54 -2.90 -5.77 3.17
C ASP A 54 -1.96 -4.58 3.46
N LEU A 55 -1.99 -3.56 2.59
CA LEU A 55 -1.26 -2.31 2.82
C LEU A 55 -1.77 -1.59 4.07
N MET A 56 -3.08 -1.43 4.23
CA MET A 56 -3.64 -0.71 5.38
C MET A 56 -3.37 -1.43 6.70
N VAL A 57 -3.49 -2.76 6.71
CA VAL A 57 -3.16 -3.57 7.90
C VAL A 57 -1.70 -3.38 8.30
N ASP A 58 -0.77 -3.36 7.34
CA ASP A 58 0.66 -3.18 7.61
C ASP A 58 0.98 -1.76 8.12
N LEU A 59 0.36 -0.72 7.53
CA LEU A 59 0.53 0.66 7.97
C LEU A 59 -0.01 0.88 9.38
N ILE A 60 -1.23 0.41 9.66
CA ILE A 60 -1.83 0.54 11.00
C ILE A 60 -0.99 -0.23 12.03
N LYS A 61 -0.44 -1.39 11.64
CA LYS A 61 0.47 -2.16 12.50
C LYS A 61 1.74 -1.43 12.85
N THR A 62 2.27 -0.69 11.88
CA THR A 62 3.50 0.06 12.03
C THR A 62 3.30 1.33 12.87
N ASP A 63 2.18 2.03 12.68
CA ASP A 63 1.89 3.31 13.36
C ASP A 63 1.32 3.14 14.78
N HIS A 64 0.61 2.04 15.04
CA HIS A 64 -0.03 1.74 16.31
C HIS A 64 0.40 0.37 16.88
N PRO A 65 1.70 0.17 17.17
CA PRO A 65 2.20 -1.13 17.62
C PRO A 65 1.68 -1.57 19.00
N ASP A 66 1.10 -0.63 19.76
CA ASP A 66 0.56 -0.79 21.10
C ASP A 66 -0.92 -1.19 21.13
N VAL A 67 -1.63 -1.10 20.00
CA VAL A 67 -3.05 -1.46 19.92
C VAL A 67 -3.21 -2.97 19.76
N ALA A 68 -4.09 -3.57 20.55
CA ALA A 68 -4.44 -4.98 20.39
C ALA A 68 -5.26 -5.15 19.10
N TRP A 69 -4.79 -5.93 18.13
CA TRP A 69 -5.42 -6.09 16.80
C TRP A 69 -6.91 -6.48 16.86
N ALA A 70 -7.31 -7.21 17.90
CA ALA A 70 -8.71 -7.55 18.15
C ALA A 70 -9.62 -6.32 18.35
N GLU A 71 -9.08 -5.20 18.83
CA GLU A 71 -9.80 -3.94 19.04
C GLU A 71 -10.07 -3.19 17.74
N LEU A 72 -9.27 -3.45 16.69
CA LEU A 72 -9.43 -2.85 15.36
C LEU A 72 -10.41 -3.64 14.46
N GLY A 73 -10.89 -4.80 14.92
CA GLY A 73 -11.76 -5.68 14.13
C GLY A 73 -11.07 -6.25 12.88
N LEU A 74 -9.74 -6.35 12.91
CA LEU A 74 -8.86 -6.87 11.85
C LEU A 74 -8.39 -8.30 12.14
#